data_AF-T0YU74-F1
#
_entry.id   AF-T0YU74-F1
#
_cell.length_a   1.000
_cell.length_b   1.000
_cell.length_c   1.000
_cell.angle_alpha   90.00
_cell.angle_beta   90.00
_cell.angle_gamma   90.00
#
_symmetry.space_group_name_H-M   'P 1'
#
loop_
_entity.id
_entity.type
_entity.pdbx_description
1 polymer ?
#
loop_
_entity_poly.entity_id
_entity_poly.type
_entity_poly.pdbx_seq_one_letter_code
_entity_poly.pdbx_strand_id
1 'polypeptide(L)'
;MANHPSTAVFEPNGLRSEEALSRIQARSRYYFKLSEFAQLTGRDSGTAAYLAVNRLSRQGRVVTATRRPAGYLIVPPEHQHYGAPPVTWWIDDCLRFIEPHYYVALLSAARHWGSSHYARQDVQIMLSRPHP
;
A
#
# COMPACT_ATOMS: atom_id res chain seq x y z
N MET A 1 -20.73 30.19 -6.62
CA MET A 1 -19.29 30.15 -7.00
C MET A 1 -18.87 28.69 -7.09
N ALA A 2 -18.43 28.30 -8.30
CA ALA A 2 -17.83 27.02 -8.72
C ALA A 2 -18.58 25.70 -8.42
N ASN A 3 -19.53 25.37 -9.30
CA ASN A 3 -19.80 23.98 -9.69
C ASN A 3 -18.59 23.47 -10.50
N HIS A 4 -18.00 22.35 -10.09
CA HIS A 4 -17.31 21.44 -10.99
C HIS A 4 -17.93 20.03 -10.86
N PRO A 5 -18.49 19.49 -11.94
CA PRO A 5 -19.12 18.18 -11.96
C PRO A 5 -18.06 17.09 -12.11
N SER A 6 -18.28 15.90 -11.56
CA SER A 6 -17.58 14.72 -12.06
C SER A 6 -18.48 13.50 -12.03
N THR A 7 -19.39 13.49 -13.00
CA THR A 7 -19.99 12.27 -13.54
C THR A 7 -18.88 11.36 -14.06
N ALA A 8 -18.76 10.18 -13.46
CA ALA A 8 -18.35 8.98 -14.16
C ALA A 8 -19.08 7.81 -13.51
N VAL A 9 -20.32 7.62 -13.96
CA VAL A 9 -21.03 6.36 -13.81
C VAL A 9 -20.26 5.33 -14.62
N PHE A 10 -19.68 4.34 -13.96
CA PHE A 10 -19.29 3.08 -14.59
C PHE A 10 -19.56 1.95 -13.60
N GLU A 11 -20.69 1.28 -13.83
CA GLU A 11 -21.00 -0.08 -13.39
C GLU A 11 -21.02 -0.92 -14.68
N PRO A 12 -20.39 -2.12 -14.69
CA PRO A 12 -20.99 -3.23 -13.96
C PRO A 12 -19.99 -4.02 -13.10
N ASN A 13 -20.32 -4.14 -11.81
CA ASN A 13 -19.91 -5.18 -10.88
C ASN A 13 -18.58 -5.02 -10.09
N GLY A 14 -18.03 -3.81 -9.95
CA GLY A 14 -16.79 -3.56 -9.19
C GLY A 14 -16.84 -2.27 -8.35
N LEU A 15 -16.16 -2.25 -7.19
CA LEU A 15 -16.13 -1.11 -6.28
C LEU A 15 -15.49 0.13 -6.95
N ARG A 16 -15.94 1.32 -6.57
CA ARG A 16 -15.24 2.56 -6.92
C ARG A 16 -13.84 2.57 -6.34
N SER A 17 -12.91 3.30 -6.95
CA SER A 17 -11.52 3.37 -6.48
C SER A 17 -11.40 3.80 -5.01
N GLU A 18 -12.21 4.77 -4.57
CA GLU A 18 -12.24 5.23 -3.17
C GLU A 18 -12.79 4.17 -2.21
N GLU A 19 -13.82 3.47 -2.64
CA GLU A 19 -14.48 2.42 -1.87
C GLU A 19 -13.59 1.18 -1.76
N ALA A 20 -12.86 0.84 -2.82
CA ALA A 20 -11.84 -0.21 -2.80
C ALA A 20 -10.73 0.10 -1.78
N LEU A 21 -10.22 1.34 -1.75
CA LEU A 21 -9.24 1.76 -0.74
C LEU A 21 -9.82 1.70 0.67
N SER A 22 -11.06 2.17 0.84
CA SER A 22 -11.75 2.16 2.14
C SER A 22 -11.98 0.73 2.64
N ARG A 23 -12.31 -0.21 1.75
CA ARG A 23 -12.48 -1.63 2.07
C ARG A 23 -11.18 -2.32 2.47
N ILE A 24 -10.06 -1.93 1.86
CA ILE A 24 -8.73 -2.41 2.25
C ILE A 24 -8.35 -1.84 3.63
N GLN A 25 -8.53 -0.53 3.83
CA GLN A 25 -8.27 0.14 5.11
C GLN A 25 -9.16 -0.37 6.25
N ALA A 26 -10.42 -0.72 5.97
CA ALA A 26 -11.35 -1.28 6.96
C ALA A 26 -10.87 -2.62 7.54
N ARG A 27 -9.90 -3.28 6.89
CA ARG A 27 -9.23 -4.49 7.37
C ARG A 27 -7.90 -4.20 8.07
N SER A 28 -7.66 -2.94 8.43
CA SER A 28 -6.41 -2.43 8.99
C SER A 28 -5.19 -2.67 8.09
N ARG A 29 -5.41 -2.81 6.77
CA ARG A 29 -4.35 -3.02 5.77
C ARG A 29 -4.06 -1.71 5.05
N TYR A 30 -2.78 -1.42 4.89
CA TYR A 30 -2.30 -0.24 4.18
C TYR A 30 -1.48 -0.58 2.93
N TYR A 31 -1.24 -1.87 2.67
CA TYR A 31 -0.58 -2.37 1.47
C TYR A 31 -1.53 -3.18 0.59
N PHE A 32 -1.51 -2.92 -0.71
CA PHE A 32 -2.29 -3.69 -1.68
C PHE A 32 -1.54 -3.90 -3.00
N LYS A 33 -1.92 -4.98 -3.68
CA LYS A 33 -1.36 -5.35 -5.00
C LYS A 33 -2.17 -4.70 -6.11
N LEU A 34 -1.53 -4.44 -7.25
CA LEU A 34 -2.26 -3.97 -8.44
C LEU A 34 -3.38 -4.95 -8.84
N SER A 35 -3.11 -6.25 -8.76
CA SER A 35 -4.07 -7.32 -9.06
C SER A 35 -5.24 -7.37 -8.08
N GLU A 36 -4.99 -7.16 -6.78
CA GLU A 36 -6.04 -7.08 -5.75
C GLU A 36 -6.97 -5.88 -6.01
N PHE A 37 -6.39 -4.72 -6.33
CA PHE A 37 -7.16 -3.53 -6.69
C PHE A 37 -7.97 -3.72 -7.97
N ALA A 38 -7.39 -4.37 -8.98
CA ALA A 38 -8.09 -4.71 -10.22
C ALA A 38 -9.32 -5.60 -9.94
N GLN A 39 -9.15 -6.64 -9.13
CA GLN A 39 -10.25 -7.53 -8.71
C GLN A 39 -11.35 -6.79 -7.96
N LEU A 40 -10.98 -5.96 -6.97
CA LEU A 40 -11.96 -5.21 -6.19
C LEU A 40 -12.75 -4.19 -7.01
N THR A 41 -12.12 -3.63 -8.04
CA THR A 41 -12.72 -2.58 -8.88
C THR A 41 -13.31 -3.10 -10.19
N GLY A 42 -13.30 -4.42 -10.41
CA GLY A 42 -13.77 -5.04 -11.65
C GLY A 42 -12.98 -4.63 -12.90
N ARG A 43 -11.74 -4.18 -12.73
CA ARG A 43 -10.87 -3.68 -13.80
C ARG A 43 -9.95 -4.76 -14.32
N ASP A 44 -9.50 -4.60 -15.56
CA ASP A 44 -8.38 -5.35 -16.09
C ASP A 44 -7.11 -5.11 -15.24
N SER A 45 -6.39 -6.20 -14.95
CA SER A 45 -5.20 -6.20 -14.07
C SER A 45 -3.97 -5.51 -14.67
N GLY A 46 -4.02 -5.08 -15.93
CA GLY A 46 -2.97 -4.32 -16.60
C GLY A 46 -3.25 -2.82 -16.58
N THR A 47 -3.64 -2.29 -17.75
CA THR A 47 -3.62 -0.86 -18.04
C THR A 47 -4.68 -0.09 -17.26
N ALA A 48 -5.91 -0.62 -17.16
CA ALA A 48 -7.02 0.07 -16.52
C ALA A 48 -6.80 0.26 -15.01
N ALA A 49 -6.34 -0.79 -14.32
CA ALA A 49 -5.96 -0.72 -12.91
C ALA A 49 -4.77 0.24 -12.71
N TYR A 50 -3.74 0.16 -13.57
CA TYR A 50 -2.57 1.02 -13.46
C TYR A 50 -2.90 2.50 -13.61
N LEU A 51 -3.70 2.88 -14.61
CA LEU A 51 -4.14 4.26 -14.82
C LEU A 51 -4.97 4.77 -13.63
N ALA A 52 -5.86 3.94 -13.09
CA ALA A 52 -6.66 4.29 -11.92
C ALA A 52 -5.78 4.52 -10.67
N VAL A 53 -4.80 3.67 -10.42
CA VAL A 53 -3.84 3.84 -9.32
C VAL A 53 -2.92 5.04 -9.55
N ASN A 54 -2.47 5.28 -10.78
CA ASN A 54 -1.65 6.44 -11.11
C ASN A 54 -2.41 7.75 -10.86
N ARG A 55 -3.72 7.80 -11.18
CA ARG A 55 -4.58 8.92 -10.81
C ARG A 55 -4.63 9.13 -9.29
N LEU A 56 -4.80 8.05 -8.52
CA LEU A 56 -4.78 8.11 -7.05
C LEU A 56 -3.42 8.56 -6.49
N SER A 57 -2.33 8.18 -7.13
CA SER A 57 -0.99 8.60 -6.73
C SER A 57 -0.75 10.08 -6.97
N ARG A 58 -1.20 10.60 -8.12
CA ARG A 58 -1.18 12.05 -8.40
C ARG A 58 -2.04 12.86 -7.42
N GLN A 59 -3.03 12.24 -6.80
CA GLN A 59 -3.85 12.84 -5.73
C GLN A 59 -3.23 12.71 -4.34
N GLY A 60 -2.04 12.11 -4.20
CA GLY A 60 -1.38 11.90 -2.91
C GLY A 60 -2.06 10.85 -2.01
N ARG A 61 -2.97 10.04 -2.55
CA ARG A 61 -3.72 9.03 -1.79
C ARG A 61 -3.00 7.68 -1.74
N VAL A 62 -2.09 7.44 -2.67
CA VAL A 62 -1.40 6.18 -2.84
C VAL A 62 0.04 6.44 -3.25
N VAL A 63 0.99 5.68 -2.71
CA VAL A 63 2.40 5.71 -3.15
C VAL A 63 2.88 4.32 -3.55
N THR A 64 3.80 4.27 -4.50
CA THR A 64 4.38 3.01 -4.97
C THR A 64 5.35 2.48 -3.91
N ALA A 65 5.11 1.27 -3.39
CA ALA A 65 6.04 0.58 -2.50
C ALA A 65 6.99 -0.33 -3.27
N THR A 66 6.45 -1.15 -4.18
CA THR A 66 7.22 -2.15 -4.92
C THR A 66 6.89 -2.05 -6.40
N ARG A 67 7.92 -2.08 -7.25
CA ARG A 67 7.72 -2.03 -8.71
C ARG A 67 7.46 -3.41 -9.31
N ARG A 68 8.12 -4.45 -8.80
CA ARG A 68 8.01 -5.82 -9.29
C ARG A 68 8.09 -6.81 -8.11
N PRO A 69 6.97 -7.47 -7.76
CA PRO A 69 5.60 -7.23 -8.24
C PRO A 69 5.06 -5.83 -7.87
N ALA A 70 4.13 -5.30 -8.68
CA ALA A 70 3.57 -3.96 -8.48
C ALA A 70 2.66 -3.89 -7.23
N GLY A 71 3.10 -3.11 -6.25
CA GLY A 71 2.43 -2.96 -4.96
C GLY A 71 2.46 -1.52 -4.47
N TYR A 72 1.42 -1.15 -3.74
CA TYR A 72 1.09 0.23 -3.42
C TYR A 72 0.69 0.37 -1.95
N LEU A 73 1.00 1.54 -1.38
CA LEU A 73 0.63 1.94 -0.03
C LEU A 73 -0.49 2.95 -0.05
N ILE A 74 -1.51 2.74 0.76
CA ILE A 74 -2.56 3.72 0.99
C ILE A 74 -2.02 4.77 1.96
N VAL A 75 -2.06 6.04 1.56
CA VAL A 75 -1.66 7.18 2.39
C VAL A 75 -2.91 7.77 3.05
N PRO A 76 -3.06 7.62 4.38
CA PRO A 76 -4.10 8.30 5.13
C PRO A 76 -3.97 9.82 5.00
N PRO A 77 -5.07 10.58 5.06
CA PRO A 77 -5.04 12.04 4.98
C PRO A 77 -4.12 12.66 6.06
N GLU A 78 -4.03 12.04 7.24
CA GLU A 78 -3.20 12.51 8.35
C GLU A 78 -1.69 12.40 8.04
N HIS A 79 -1.32 11.56 7.07
CA HIS A 79 0.08 11.29 6.71
C HIS A 79 0.44 11.81 5.31
N GLN A 80 -0.45 12.57 4.65
CA GLN A 80 -0.16 13.16 3.34
C GLN A 80 1.03 14.12 3.38
N HIS A 81 1.24 14.84 4.49
CA HIS A 81 2.42 15.70 4.67
C HIS A 81 3.75 14.93 4.71
N TYR A 82 3.74 13.67 5.18
CA TYR A 82 4.92 12.82 5.28
C TYR A 82 5.14 11.94 4.03
N GLY A 83 4.15 11.87 3.12
CA GLY A 83 4.27 11.16 1.85
C GLY A 83 4.17 9.63 1.93
N ALA A 84 4.21 9.01 3.11
CA ALA A 84 3.99 7.59 3.31
C ALA A 84 3.50 7.26 4.74
N PRO A 85 2.68 6.20 4.91
CA PRO A 85 2.32 5.72 6.24
C PRO A 85 3.52 5.09 6.99
N PRO A 86 3.48 5.05 8.33
CA PRO A 86 4.53 4.40 9.13
C PRO A 86 4.80 2.96 8.69
N VAL A 87 6.08 2.58 8.59
CA VAL A 87 6.54 1.26 8.11
C VAL A 87 5.88 0.09 8.83
N THR A 88 5.61 0.23 10.14
CA THR A 88 4.96 -0.78 10.98
C THR A 88 3.55 -1.16 10.52
N TRP A 89 2.88 -0.33 9.72
CA TRP A 89 1.50 -0.57 9.27
C TRP A 89 1.39 -1.46 8.04
N TRP A 90 2.47 -1.62 7.28
CA TRP A 90 2.40 -2.24 5.96
C TRP A 90 3.56 -3.19 5.65
N ILE A 91 4.63 -3.19 6.45
CA ILE A 91 5.82 -3.97 6.14
C ILE A 91 5.56 -5.48 6.16
N ASP A 92 4.72 -5.98 7.07
CA ASP A 92 4.37 -7.41 7.14
C ASP A 92 3.60 -7.86 5.90
N ASP A 93 2.57 -7.09 5.49
CA ASP A 93 1.79 -7.36 4.28
C ASP A 93 2.66 -7.31 3.00
N CYS A 94 3.61 -6.36 2.96
CA CYS A 94 4.53 -6.19 1.85
C CYS A 94 5.52 -7.36 1.77
N LEU A 95 6.14 -7.73 2.89
CA LEU A 95 7.16 -8.78 2.93
C LEU A 95 6.56 -10.18 2.72
N ARG A 96 5.38 -10.49 3.28
CA ARG A 96 4.68 -11.75 3.00
C ARG A 96 4.44 -11.97 1.50
N PHE A 97 4.35 -10.88 0.74
CA PHE A 97 4.14 -10.96 -0.69
C PHE A 97 5.43 -11.07 -1.49
N ILE A 98 6.48 -10.34 -1.12
CA ILE A 98 7.76 -10.36 -1.84
C ILE A 98 8.54 -11.64 -1.50
N GLU A 99 8.56 -12.01 -0.24
CA GLU A 99 9.35 -13.14 0.29
C GLU A 99 8.60 -13.77 1.48
N PRO A 100 7.82 -14.83 1.28
CA PRO A 100 7.07 -15.47 2.37
C PRO A 100 7.95 -16.04 3.48
N HIS A 101 9.25 -16.24 3.20
CA HIS A 101 10.27 -16.64 4.17
C HIS A 101 11.15 -15.44 4.53
N TYR A 102 10.58 -14.44 5.22
CA TYR A 102 11.34 -13.29 5.71
C TYR A 102 11.48 -13.34 7.23
N TYR A 103 12.65 -12.96 7.73
CA TYR A 103 12.89 -12.80 9.17
C TYR A 103 13.26 -11.33 9.45
N VAL A 104 12.58 -10.74 10.43
CA VAL A 104 12.94 -9.41 10.95
C VAL A 104 14.22 -9.57 11.80
N ALA A 105 15.40 -9.32 11.23
CA ALA A 105 16.68 -9.58 11.92
C ALA A 105 17.23 -8.38 12.72
N LEU A 106 18.17 -8.74 13.61
CA LEU A 106 19.04 -7.92 14.46
C LEU A 106 18.35 -7.01 15.49
N LEU A 107 17.79 -5.90 15.03
CA LEU A 107 17.58 -4.73 15.87
C LEU A 107 16.11 -4.27 15.81
N SER A 108 15.37 -4.66 14.78
CA SER A 108 13.92 -4.47 14.63
C SER A 108 13.12 -5.47 15.49
N ALA A 109 13.60 -6.71 15.64
CA ALA A 109 13.01 -7.69 16.54
C ALA A 109 13.17 -7.32 18.04
N ALA A 110 14.34 -6.79 18.42
CA ALA A 110 14.60 -6.35 19.80
C ALA A 110 13.64 -5.22 20.25
N ARG A 111 13.16 -4.37 19.34
CA ARG A 111 12.15 -3.35 19.63
C ARG A 111 10.75 -3.95 19.80
N HIS A 112 10.41 -4.94 19.00
CA HIS A 112 9.11 -5.62 19.09
C HIS A 112 8.95 -6.41 20.40
N TRP A 113 10.07 -6.86 20.98
CA TRP A 113 10.17 -7.58 22.26
C TRP A 113 10.65 -6.71 23.46
N GLY A 114 10.61 -5.38 23.33
CA GLY A 114 10.73 -4.47 24.49
C GLY A 114 12.15 -4.06 24.94
N SER A 115 13.19 -4.23 24.12
CA SER A 115 14.58 -3.90 24.47
C SER A 115 15.23 -2.88 23.53
N SER A 116 14.63 -1.70 23.33
CA SER A 116 15.33 -0.58 22.69
C SER A 116 14.79 0.80 23.12
N HIS A 117 15.62 1.53 23.88
CA HIS A 117 15.35 2.89 24.38
C HIS A 117 15.49 4.02 23.34
N TYR A 118 15.89 3.74 22.10
CA TYR A 118 16.03 4.75 21.04
C TYR A 118 15.09 4.50 19.85
N ALA A 119 14.48 5.59 19.35
CA ALA A 119 13.74 5.61 18.10
C ALA A 119 14.71 5.46 16.93
N ARG A 120 14.95 4.22 16.49
CA ARG A 120 15.85 3.96 15.37
C ARG A 120 15.22 4.41 14.05
N GLN A 121 16.00 5.12 13.24
CA GLN A 121 15.62 5.74 11.97
C GLN A 121 15.42 4.72 10.82
N ASP A 122 16.00 3.52 10.93
CA ASP A 122 15.99 2.50 9.89
C ASP A 122 15.41 1.16 10.39
N VAL A 123 14.57 0.54 9.56
CA VAL A 123 14.10 -0.84 9.75
C VAL A 123 14.95 -1.79 8.91
N GLN A 124 15.66 -2.69 9.58
CA GLN A 124 16.44 -3.74 8.94
C GLN A 124 15.61 -5.02 8.82
N ILE A 125 15.65 -5.65 7.64
CA ILE A 125 14.91 -6.88 7.29
C ILE A 125 15.91 -7.85 6.68
N MET A 126 15.85 -9.13 7.08
CA MET A 126 16.68 -10.19 6.50
C MET A 126 15.82 -11.10 5.63
N LEU A 127 16.23 -11.21 4.38
CA LEU A 127 15.54 -12.01 3.36
C LEU A 127 16.28 -13.33 3.19
N SER A 128 15.56 -14.45 3.06
CA SER A 128 16.17 -15.76 2.80
C SER A 128 16.80 -15.87 1.40
N ARG A 129 16.43 -14.97 0.47
CA ARG A 129 16.96 -14.92 -0.88
C ARG A 129 17.39 -13.50 -1.24
N PRO A 130 18.58 -13.29 -1.83
CA PRO A 130 18.95 -11.97 -2.33
C PRO A 130 18.05 -11.60 -3.52
N HIS A 131 17.44 -10.42 -3.46
CA HIS A 131 16.74 -9.82 -4.59
C HIS A 131 17.79 -9.24 -5.56
N PRO A 132 17.82 -9.64 -6.85
CA PRO A 132 18.76 -9.09 -7.84
C PRO A 132 18.43 -7.67 -8.27
#